data_AF-A0A952PT05-F1
#
_entry.id   AF-A0A952PT05-F1
#
_cell.length_a   1.000
_cell.length_b   1.000
_cell.length_c   1.000
_cell.angle_alpha   90.00
_cell.angle_beta   90.00
_cell.angle_gamma   90.00
#
_symmetry.space_group_name_H-M   'P 1'
#
loop_
_entity.id
_entity.type
_entity.pdbx_description
1 polymer ?
#
loop_
_entity_poly.entity_id
_entity_poly.type
_entity_poly.pdbx_seq_one_letter_code
_entity_poly.pdbx_strand_id
1 'polypeptide(L)'
;MPLQETPELLTPILVSGMGRSGSTLAMQLLGTDPTCVFDQVYPLESRYLSLITHFAAQWQGWTFADYGQTASAYQSVLGNNPVVLRNTVEQDAGTGPAAKLLNIPQSGDVLLSMWKQFTAAARVGKPNARFYGEKTVEWLPSFLAPYIDTYAIYMFRDPRDLFISANKFNSKRGYLAFGRTQQDSDRDHAITLAFKFLQRFENYRVFKALGGKTSCTKYEDLALNPVSTLSDLVSQTGMQISPLKDENSFSDHRTSGSIEQSIARWKREPLDQEVLNVFDEILFDILTEMGYETSRATGGMNIDFTASDSESLKARIANLEGASITNLSADGLKLTPGAGSKEITLELKMNDIPMDEVLELWIAVSGNFGGSLTTGWTSGSSDFNFSTTSEVSKQYDPGQHCTVLRLTHVGNEPTFKGPLNKLLFKFEHKGLLPANPVLNVRVVKLISKSKAPIESVSETSSSETQQSSGKRKGFLNQLLGVSKNDK
;
A
#
# COMPACT_ATOMS: atom_id res chain seq x y z
N MET A 1 3.30 -36.87 26.34
CA MET A 1 3.21 -36.23 25.01
C MET A 1 4.60 -36.19 24.44
N PRO A 2 4.84 -36.63 23.18
CA PRO A 2 6.14 -36.45 22.55
C PRO A 2 6.46 -34.95 22.52
N LEU A 3 7.70 -34.59 22.86
CA LEU A 3 8.21 -33.22 22.70
C LEU A 3 8.09 -32.89 21.22
N GLN A 4 7.13 -32.05 20.84
CA GLN A 4 7.13 -31.45 19.51
C GLN A 4 8.45 -30.70 19.38
N GLU A 5 9.24 -31.03 18.36
CA GLU A 5 10.46 -30.30 18.05
C GLU A 5 10.12 -28.82 17.91
N THR A 6 10.71 -27.99 18.78
CA THR A 6 10.55 -26.55 18.67
C THR A 6 11.27 -26.09 17.39
N PRO A 7 10.60 -25.34 16.49
CA PRO A 7 11.21 -24.91 15.25
C PRO A 7 12.49 -24.12 15.54
N GLU A 8 13.51 -24.25 14.68
CA GLU A 8 14.83 -23.65 14.91
C GLU A 8 14.76 -22.12 15.10
N LEU A 9 13.81 -21.46 14.43
CA LEU A 9 13.59 -20.02 14.45
C LEU A 9 12.25 -19.67 15.13
N LEU A 10 12.14 -18.49 15.76
CA LEU A 10 10.83 -17.94 16.10
C LEU A 10 10.08 -17.55 14.82
N THR A 11 8.80 -17.92 14.75
CA THR A 11 7.89 -17.51 13.65
C THR A 11 7.40 -16.08 13.93
N PRO A 12 7.68 -15.09 13.06
CA PRO A 12 7.19 -13.74 13.24
C PRO A 12 5.68 -13.63 13.03
N ILE A 13 5.00 -12.94 13.96
CA ILE A 13 3.61 -12.48 13.85
C ILE A 13 3.64 -10.96 13.71
N LEU A 14 3.47 -10.49 12.48
CA LEU A 14 3.68 -9.11 12.08
C LEU A 14 2.35 -8.34 12.08
N VAL A 15 2.22 -7.32 12.92
CA VAL A 15 1.04 -6.45 12.97
C VAL A 15 1.33 -5.16 12.20
N SER A 16 0.84 -5.07 10.97
CA SER A 16 0.96 -3.86 10.15
C SER A 16 -0.31 -3.03 10.23
N GLY A 17 -0.22 -1.80 10.71
CA GLY A 17 -1.38 -0.93 10.85
C GLY A 17 -1.02 0.55 10.92
N MET A 18 -1.97 1.42 10.58
CA MET A 18 -1.80 2.85 10.83
C MET A 18 -1.80 3.13 12.33
N GLY A 19 -1.21 4.27 12.71
CA GLY A 19 -1.54 4.86 13.99
C GLY A 19 -3.06 4.97 14.12
N ARG A 20 -3.59 4.57 15.28
CA ARG A 20 -5.04 4.61 15.60
C ARG A 20 -5.91 3.50 14.96
N SER A 21 -5.34 2.52 14.25
CA SER A 21 -6.09 1.38 13.68
C SER A 21 -6.21 0.16 14.60
N GLY A 22 -5.89 0.29 15.89
CA GLY A 22 -6.00 -0.82 16.85
C GLY A 22 -4.82 -1.79 16.87
N SER A 23 -3.68 -1.45 16.27
CA SER A 23 -2.47 -2.31 16.31
C SER A 23 -1.98 -2.60 17.73
N THR A 24 -2.13 -1.66 18.67
CA THR A 24 -1.81 -1.92 20.10
C THR A 24 -2.73 -2.96 20.72
N LEU A 25 -4.04 -2.93 20.40
CA LEU A 25 -5.00 -3.94 20.86
C LEU A 25 -4.62 -5.32 20.30
N ALA A 26 -4.31 -5.41 19.00
CA ALA A 26 -3.83 -6.64 18.39
C ALA A 26 -2.57 -7.19 19.09
N MET A 27 -1.56 -6.33 19.34
CA MET A 27 -0.36 -6.74 20.06
C MET A 27 -0.65 -7.26 21.47
N GLN A 28 -1.53 -6.60 22.23
CA GLN A 28 -1.88 -7.08 23.58
C GLN A 28 -2.62 -8.43 23.54
N LEU A 29 -3.49 -8.66 22.55
CA LEU A 29 -4.12 -9.96 22.33
C LEU A 29 -3.06 -11.03 22.04
N LEU A 30 -2.07 -10.75 21.19
CA LEU A 30 -0.93 -11.66 20.97
C LEU A 30 -0.18 -11.96 22.28
N GLY A 31 -0.02 -10.96 23.14
CA GLY A 31 0.64 -11.11 24.45
C GLY A 31 -0.12 -11.97 25.46
N THR A 32 -1.36 -12.39 25.15
CA THR A 32 -2.10 -13.35 25.99
C THR A 32 -1.63 -14.79 25.78
N ASP A 33 -0.95 -15.08 24.66
CA ASP A 33 -0.34 -16.38 24.40
C ASP A 33 1.07 -16.44 25.02
N PRO A 34 1.35 -17.34 25.98
CA PRO A 34 2.65 -17.44 26.63
C PRO A 34 3.80 -17.89 25.69
N THR A 35 3.47 -18.41 24.50
CA THR A 35 4.43 -18.81 23.46
C THR A 35 4.78 -17.70 22.48
N CYS A 36 4.08 -16.55 22.54
CA CYS A 36 4.39 -15.36 21.77
C CYS A 36 5.18 -14.35 22.61
N VAL A 37 6.37 -14.01 22.14
CA VAL A 37 7.28 -13.10 22.86
C VAL A 37 7.48 -11.80 22.10
N PHE A 38 7.50 -10.69 22.83
CA PHE A 38 7.87 -9.36 22.37
C PHE A 38 8.01 -8.47 23.60
N ASP A 39 8.57 -7.27 23.43
CA ASP A 39 8.65 -6.31 24.53
C ASP A 39 7.25 -5.79 24.86
N GLN A 40 6.74 -6.17 26.03
CA GLN A 40 5.42 -5.79 26.53
C GLN A 40 5.40 -4.37 27.14
N VAL A 41 6.43 -3.56 26.86
CA VAL A 41 6.54 -2.17 27.30
C VAL A 41 5.95 -1.27 26.21
N TYR A 42 4.95 -0.46 26.58
CA TYR A 42 4.36 0.53 25.68
C TYR A 42 5.47 1.43 25.09
N PRO A 43 5.50 1.70 23.76
CA PRO A 43 4.43 1.52 22.78
C PRO A 43 4.28 0.15 22.11
N LEU A 44 5.01 -0.87 22.57
CA LEU A 44 5.12 -2.20 21.96
C LEU A 44 5.80 -2.15 20.57
N GLU A 45 6.86 -1.35 20.44
CA GLU A 45 7.51 -1.04 19.16
C GLU A 45 9.04 -1.13 19.20
N SER A 46 9.62 -2.11 19.90
CA SER A 46 11.08 -2.32 19.91
C SER A 46 11.64 -2.70 18.54
N ARG A 47 10.81 -3.27 17.65
CA ARG A 47 11.08 -3.42 16.21
C ARG A 47 12.39 -4.16 15.86
N TYR A 48 12.80 -5.14 16.66
CA TYR A 48 14.06 -5.88 16.45
C TYR A 48 14.13 -6.56 15.09
N LEU A 49 13.03 -7.17 14.62
CA LEU A 49 13.03 -7.84 13.32
C LEU A 49 13.08 -6.81 12.18
N SER A 50 12.31 -5.72 12.26
CA SER A 50 12.40 -4.61 11.31
C SER A 50 13.82 -4.06 11.22
N LEU A 51 14.50 -3.92 12.36
CA LEU A 51 15.88 -3.45 12.47
C LEU A 51 16.87 -4.39 11.78
N ILE A 52 16.82 -5.69 12.11
CA ILE A 52 17.66 -6.72 11.48
C ILE A 52 17.42 -6.75 9.97
N THR A 53 16.15 -6.68 9.56
CA THR A 53 15.75 -6.71 8.15
C THR A 53 16.25 -5.50 7.39
N HIS A 54 16.12 -4.30 7.96
CA HIS A 54 16.63 -3.07 7.36
C HIS A 54 18.15 -3.14 7.16
N PHE A 55 18.89 -3.61 8.17
CA PHE A 55 20.33 -3.82 8.07
C PHE A 55 20.69 -4.83 6.96
N ALA A 56 20.02 -5.98 6.91
CA ALA A 56 20.23 -6.99 5.89
C ALA A 56 19.88 -6.50 4.47
N ALA A 57 18.84 -5.67 4.32
CA ALA A 57 18.49 -5.07 3.04
C ALA A 57 19.53 -4.03 2.59
N GLN A 58 20.02 -3.18 3.50
CA GLN A 58 21.12 -2.25 3.22
C GLN A 58 22.41 -2.98 2.83
N TRP A 59 22.65 -4.19 3.35
CA TRP A 59 23.77 -5.04 2.95
C TRP A 59 23.80 -5.35 1.44
N GLN A 60 22.63 -5.34 0.78
CA GLN A 60 22.48 -5.50 -0.67
C GLN A 60 22.30 -4.17 -1.42
N GLY A 61 22.51 -3.04 -0.76
CA GLY A 61 22.41 -1.70 -1.36
C GLY A 61 20.99 -1.14 -1.44
N TRP A 62 20.02 -1.70 -0.71
CA TRP A 62 18.70 -1.08 -0.59
C TRP A 62 18.79 0.17 0.27
N THR A 63 18.22 1.27 -0.21
CA THR A 63 18.40 2.58 0.45
C THR A 63 17.20 3.01 1.29
N PHE A 64 16.01 2.43 1.06
CA PHE A 64 14.74 2.82 1.69
C PHE A 64 14.55 4.34 1.67
N ALA A 65 14.82 4.96 0.52
CA ALA A 65 15.05 6.40 0.37
C ALA A 65 13.90 7.27 0.92
N ASP A 66 12.66 6.74 0.95
CA ASP A 66 11.45 7.47 1.29
C ASP A 66 10.78 7.06 2.62
N TYR A 67 11.34 6.09 3.36
CA TYR A 67 10.76 5.66 4.64
C TYR A 67 11.20 6.60 5.80
N GLY A 68 10.50 7.74 5.88
CA GLY A 68 10.77 8.85 6.80
C GLY A 68 10.83 8.51 8.30
N GLN A 69 11.53 9.40 9.02
CA GLN A 69 11.95 9.42 10.43
C GLN A 69 13.08 8.48 10.83
N THR A 70 13.07 7.21 10.44
CA THR A 70 14.12 6.26 10.85
C THR A 70 15.42 6.43 10.07
N ALA A 71 15.35 6.78 8.78
CA ALA A 71 16.55 6.94 7.94
C ALA A 71 17.53 7.98 8.48
N SER A 72 17.03 9.10 9.04
CA SER A 72 17.90 10.14 9.63
C SER A 72 18.61 9.69 10.91
N ALA A 73 17.91 8.94 11.77
CA ALA A 73 18.50 8.38 12.99
C ALA A 73 19.53 7.29 12.66
N TYR A 74 19.23 6.40 11.71
CA TYR A 74 20.17 5.35 11.29
C TYR A 74 21.36 5.89 10.50
N GLN A 75 21.17 6.89 9.63
CA GLN A 75 22.28 7.57 8.94
C GLN A 75 23.27 8.20 9.94
N SER A 76 22.77 8.72 11.07
CA SER A 76 23.64 9.30 12.10
C SER A 76 24.46 8.25 12.88
N VAL A 77 23.97 7.01 12.98
CA VAL A 77 24.61 5.92 13.74
C VAL A 77 25.52 5.06 12.84
N LEU A 78 25.07 4.78 11.63
CA LEU A 78 25.78 3.92 10.66
C LEU A 78 26.69 4.73 9.72
N GLY A 79 26.56 6.06 9.70
CA GLY A 79 27.23 6.93 8.73
C GLY A 79 26.58 6.87 7.33
N ASN A 80 26.99 7.77 6.44
CA ASN A 80 26.63 7.70 5.03
C ASN A 80 27.34 6.47 4.41
N ASN A 81 26.65 5.32 4.35
CA ASN A 81 27.12 4.05 3.79
C ASN A 81 28.36 3.44 4.51
N PRO A 82 28.20 2.69 5.61
CA PRO A 82 29.28 1.82 6.04
C PRO A 82 29.31 0.62 5.10
N VAL A 83 30.42 0.51 4.36
CA VAL A 83 30.76 -0.66 3.55
C VAL A 83 29.95 -0.78 2.25
N VAL A 84 30.08 0.23 1.38
CA VAL A 84 30.25 -0.13 -0.03
C VAL A 84 31.61 -0.86 -0.11
N LEU A 85 31.63 -2.18 0.02
CA LEU A 85 32.66 -2.98 -0.65
C LEU A 85 32.43 -2.71 -2.14
N ARG A 86 32.98 -1.57 -2.61
CA ARG A 86 32.77 -1.05 -3.95
C ARG A 86 33.16 -2.15 -4.92
N ASN A 87 32.12 -2.72 -5.51
CA ASN A 87 32.18 -3.40 -6.79
C ASN A 87 32.36 -2.34 -7.88
N THR A 88 33.35 -1.44 -7.73
CA THR A 88 33.84 -0.64 -8.85
C THR A 88 34.68 -1.58 -9.68
N VAL A 89 33.99 -2.41 -10.47
CA VAL A 89 34.54 -2.80 -11.75
C VAL A 89 34.45 -1.54 -12.60
N GLU A 90 35.40 -0.62 -12.42
CA GLU A 90 35.85 0.19 -13.54
C GLU A 90 36.54 -0.79 -14.49
N GLN A 91 35.74 -1.45 -15.33
CA GLN A 91 36.23 -2.04 -16.56
C GLN A 91 36.35 -0.89 -17.57
N ASP A 92 37.39 -0.10 -17.41
CA ASP A 92 38.04 0.52 -18.55
C ASP A 92 39.29 -0.29 -18.88
N ALA A 93 39.41 -0.61 -20.16
CA ALA A 93 40.32 -1.58 -20.71
C ALA A 93 41.80 -1.16 -20.52
N GLY A 94 42.45 -1.61 -19.44
CA GLY A 94 43.91 -1.47 -19.39
C GLY A 94 44.68 -1.82 -18.10
N THR A 95 44.06 -1.87 -16.92
CA THR A 95 44.88 -1.81 -15.67
C THR A 95 44.50 -2.80 -14.59
N GLY A 96 45.49 -3.60 -14.20
CA GLY A 96 45.69 -4.02 -12.80
C GLY A 96 45.01 -5.31 -12.34
N PRO A 97 45.57 -5.98 -11.31
CA PRO A 97 45.02 -7.22 -10.78
C PRO A 97 43.60 -6.98 -10.26
N ALA A 98 42.64 -7.68 -10.86
CA ALA A 98 41.28 -7.73 -10.36
C ALA A 98 41.32 -8.14 -8.89
N ALA A 99 40.92 -7.23 -8.00
CA ALA A 99 40.79 -7.55 -6.58
C ALA A 99 39.89 -8.77 -6.48
N LYS A 100 40.42 -9.86 -5.90
CA LYS A 100 39.65 -11.08 -5.66
C LYS A 100 38.60 -10.71 -4.61
N LEU A 101 37.40 -10.38 -5.08
CA LEU A 101 36.29 -9.97 -4.21
C LEU A 101 36.11 -11.05 -3.14
N LEU A 102 36.01 -10.63 -1.88
CA LEU A 102 35.61 -11.53 -0.81
C LEU A 102 34.24 -12.12 -1.18
N ASN A 103 34.01 -13.39 -0.85
CA ASN A 103 32.67 -13.96 -0.96
C ASN A 103 31.79 -13.33 0.14
N ILE A 104 31.06 -12.28 -0.23
CA ILE A 104 30.19 -11.55 0.70
C ILE A 104 28.85 -12.32 0.78
N PRO A 105 28.33 -12.60 1.99
CA PRO A 105 27.03 -13.24 2.16
C PRO A 105 25.90 -12.44 1.51
N GLN A 106 24.84 -13.12 1.05
CA GLN A 106 23.64 -12.46 0.54
C GLN A 106 22.84 -11.84 1.70
N SER A 107 21.94 -10.89 1.41
CA SER A 107 21.08 -10.27 2.45
C SER A 107 20.30 -11.31 3.25
N GLY A 108 19.76 -12.33 2.57
CA GLY A 108 19.05 -13.44 3.20
C GLY A 108 19.91 -14.19 4.21
N ASP A 109 21.18 -14.43 3.89
CA ASP A 109 22.11 -15.13 4.80
C ASP A 109 22.39 -14.28 6.05
N VAL A 110 22.59 -12.97 5.86
CA VAL A 110 22.80 -12.01 6.96
C VAL A 110 21.56 -11.93 7.85
N LEU A 111 20.38 -11.77 7.25
CA LEU A 111 19.08 -11.75 7.92
C LEU A 111 18.88 -13.01 8.77
N LEU A 112 19.02 -14.19 8.17
CA LEU A 112 18.80 -15.47 8.85
C LEU A 112 19.81 -15.71 9.97
N SER A 113 21.07 -15.33 9.76
CA SER A 113 22.11 -15.44 10.79
C SER A 113 21.79 -14.58 12.01
N MET A 114 21.43 -13.32 11.79
CA MET A 114 21.05 -12.41 12.88
C MET A 114 19.74 -12.85 13.56
N TRP A 115 18.75 -13.28 12.78
CA TRP A 115 17.47 -13.76 13.32
C TRP A 115 17.61 -15.03 14.17
N LYS A 116 18.52 -15.93 13.78
CA LYS A 116 18.89 -17.11 14.57
C LYS A 116 19.49 -16.73 15.92
N GLN A 117 20.40 -15.74 15.96
CA GLN A 117 20.97 -15.26 17.22
C GLN A 117 19.91 -14.60 18.10
N PHE A 118 19.04 -13.77 17.53
CA PHE A 118 17.91 -13.18 18.25
C PHE A 118 16.98 -14.25 18.84
N THR A 119 16.61 -15.25 18.04
CA THR A 119 15.78 -16.39 18.48
C THR A 119 16.41 -17.09 19.68
N ALA A 120 17.70 -17.41 19.61
CA ALA A 120 18.41 -18.08 20.69
C ALA A 120 18.39 -17.24 21.97
N ALA A 121 18.69 -15.94 21.87
CA ALA A 121 18.66 -15.02 23.01
C ALA A 121 17.27 -14.91 23.64
N ALA A 122 16.22 -14.75 22.83
CA ALA A 122 14.84 -14.67 23.32
C ALA A 122 14.42 -15.96 24.07
N ARG A 123 14.86 -17.13 23.59
CA ARG A 123 14.56 -18.42 24.21
C ARG A 123 15.30 -18.68 25.53
N VAL A 124 16.41 -17.98 25.81
CA VAL A 124 17.04 -18.02 27.15
C VAL A 124 16.06 -17.54 28.22
N GLY A 125 15.35 -16.44 27.96
CA GLY A 125 14.36 -15.89 28.90
C GLY A 125 12.97 -16.55 28.78
N LYS A 126 12.66 -17.12 27.62
CA LYS A 126 11.35 -17.72 27.30
C LYS A 126 11.52 -19.05 26.56
N PRO A 127 11.87 -20.15 27.25
CA PRO A 127 12.22 -21.43 26.61
C PRO A 127 11.14 -22.01 25.70
N ASN A 128 9.87 -21.71 25.97
CA ASN A 128 8.72 -22.19 25.20
C ASN A 128 8.29 -21.21 24.09
N ALA A 129 9.08 -20.17 23.80
CA ALA A 129 8.75 -19.21 22.76
C ALA A 129 8.75 -19.88 21.37
N ARG A 130 7.62 -19.75 20.68
CA ARG A 130 7.39 -20.21 19.30
C ARG A 130 7.24 -19.04 18.35
N PHE A 131 6.68 -17.94 18.83
CA PHE A 131 6.35 -16.77 18.02
C PHE A 131 7.06 -15.53 18.53
N TYR A 132 7.35 -14.60 17.61
CA TYR A 132 7.76 -13.25 17.96
C TYR A 132 6.75 -12.25 17.40
N GLY A 133 6.11 -11.46 18.27
CA GLY A 133 5.14 -10.44 17.87
C GLY A 133 5.84 -9.12 17.54
N GLU A 134 5.49 -8.47 16.43
CA GLU A 134 6.04 -7.15 16.13
C GLU A 134 5.05 -6.24 15.42
N LYS A 135 4.92 -5.00 15.90
CA LYS A 135 4.26 -3.95 15.13
C LYS A 135 5.22 -3.43 14.06
N THR A 136 4.81 -3.50 12.80
CA THR A 136 5.69 -3.26 11.66
C THR A 136 5.09 -2.31 10.61
N VAL A 137 5.96 -1.82 9.74
CA VAL A 137 5.66 -1.18 8.46
C VAL A 137 5.12 -2.19 7.43
N GLU A 138 4.36 -1.70 6.46
CA GLU A 138 3.62 -2.56 5.51
C GLU A 138 4.47 -3.32 4.49
N TRP A 139 5.69 -2.90 4.18
CA TRP A 139 6.55 -3.63 3.23
C TRP A 139 7.22 -4.86 3.83
N LEU A 140 7.37 -4.90 5.17
CA LEU A 140 8.19 -5.91 5.85
C LEU A 140 7.72 -7.35 5.59
N PRO A 141 6.41 -7.69 5.66
CA PRO A 141 5.96 -9.05 5.39
C PRO A 141 6.39 -9.56 4.02
N SER A 142 6.19 -8.77 2.96
CA SER A 142 6.57 -9.17 1.60
C SER A 142 8.07 -9.28 1.41
N PHE A 143 8.85 -8.44 2.09
CA PHE A 143 10.31 -8.58 2.08
C PHE A 143 10.77 -9.89 2.74
N LEU A 144 10.14 -10.28 3.86
CA LEU A 144 10.53 -11.46 4.63
C LEU A 144 10.06 -12.78 4.02
N ALA A 145 9.00 -12.77 3.21
CA ALA A 145 8.37 -13.96 2.65
C ALA A 145 9.34 -14.98 2.01
N PRO A 146 10.39 -14.58 1.28
CA PRO A 146 11.35 -15.53 0.69
C PRO A 146 12.30 -16.19 1.70
N TYR A 147 12.42 -15.64 2.91
CA TYR A 147 13.46 -16.02 3.87
C TYR A 147 12.89 -16.68 5.13
N ILE A 148 11.74 -16.20 5.62
CA ILE A 148 11.17 -16.62 6.90
C ILE A 148 9.66 -16.84 6.72
N ASP A 149 9.16 -17.96 7.26
CA ASP A 149 7.72 -18.19 7.37
C ASP A 149 7.13 -17.19 8.37
N THR A 150 6.25 -16.31 7.91
CA THR A 150 5.65 -15.23 8.71
C THR A 150 4.13 -15.28 8.62
N TYR A 151 3.47 -14.80 9.67
CA TYR A 151 2.05 -14.47 9.62
C TYR A 151 1.87 -12.96 9.74
N ALA A 152 1.18 -12.32 8.79
CA ALA A 152 0.96 -10.88 8.80
C ALA A 152 -0.51 -10.52 9.05
N ILE A 153 -0.76 -9.78 10.12
CA ILE A 153 -2.05 -9.16 10.44
C ILE A 153 -2.03 -7.74 9.88
N TYR A 154 -2.75 -7.49 8.80
CA TYR A 154 -2.96 -6.14 8.27
C TYR A 154 -4.18 -5.51 8.93
N MET A 155 -3.92 -4.52 9.78
CA MET A 155 -4.91 -3.80 10.57
C MET A 155 -5.45 -2.60 9.82
N PHE A 156 -6.75 -2.63 9.53
CA PHE A 156 -7.50 -1.54 8.94
C PHE A 156 -8.55 -1.00 9.91
N ARG A 157 -8.93 0.25 9.74
CA ARG A 157 -10.03 0.91 10.43
C ARG A 157 -10.61 1.88 9.43
N ASP A 158 -11.91 2.12 9.50
CA ASP A 158 -12.56 3.12 8.64
C ASP A 158 -11.73 4.43 8.63
N PRO A 159 -11.24 4.90 7.46
CA PRO A 159 -10.34 6.04 7.39
C PRO A 159 -10.97 7.33 7.93
N ARG A 160 -12.30 7.44 7.91
CA ARG A 160 -13.05 8.56 8.48
C ARG A 160 -12.95 8.55 10.01
N ASP A 161 -13.03 7.37 10.64
CA ASP A 161 -12.81 7.21 12.08
C ASP A 161 -11.34 7.41 12.47
N LEU A 162 -10.40 6.99 11.61
CA LEU A 162 -8.98 7.26 11.79
C LEU A 162 -8.68 8.76 11.80
N PHE A 163 -9.26 9.51 10.86
CA PHE A 163 -9.11 10.96 10.78
C PHE A 163 -9.57 11.65 12.08
N ILE A 164 -10.79 11.35 12.52
CA ILE A 164 -11.35 11.91 13.76
C ILE A 164 -10.50 11.50 14.98
N SER A 165 -10.07 10.23 15.05
CA SER A 165 -9.25 9.73 16.15
C SER A 165 -7.87 10.38 16.18
N ALA A 166 -7.22 10.56 15.04
CA ALA A 166 -5.93 11.21 14.90
C ALA A 166 -5.99 12.68 15.33
N ASN A 167 -6.99 13.43 14.86
CA ASN A 167 -7.14 14.84 15.21
C ASN A 167 -7.43 15.04 16.70
N LYS A 168 -8.36 14.29 17.29
CA LYS A 168 -8.59 14.36 18.74
C LYS A 168 -7.35 14.02 19.56
N PHE A 169 -6.56 13.06 19.08
CA PHE A 169 -5.35 12.65 19.78
C PHE A 169 -4.23 13.69 19.68
N ASN A 170 -4.06 14.34 18.52
CA ASN A 170 -3.17 15.48 18.35
C ASN A 170 -3.58 16.63 19.29
N SER A 171 -4.86 16.97 19.36
CA SER A 171 -5.37 17.98 20.30
C SER A 171 -5.11 17.61 21.76
N LYS A 172 -5.31 16.34 22.15
CA LYS A 172 -5.03 15.86 23.51
C LYS A 172 -3.55 15.99 23.89
N ARG A 173 -2.64 15.72 22.94
CA ARG A 173 -1.19 15.76 23.18
C ARG A 173 -0.55 17.14 23.03
N GLY A 174 -1.22 18.07 22.34
CA GLY A 174 -0.71 19.41 22.08
C GLY A 174 0.33 19.49 20.95
N TYR A 175 0.47 18.45 20.13
CA TYR A 175 1.32 18.48 18.94
C TYR A 175 0.73 17.65 17.79
N LEU A 176 1.14 17.95 16.56
CA LEU A 176 0.65 17.31 15.34
C LEU A 176 1.43 16.02 15.04
N ALA A 177 0.70 14.96 14.69
CA ALA A 177 1.24 13.66 14.32
C ALA A 177 0.39 12.99 13.23
N PHE A 178 0.67 11.72 12.93
CA PHE A 178 -0.02 10.90 11.92
C PHE A 178 0.11 11.39 10.47
N GLY A 179 1.16 12.17 10.20
CA GLY A 179 1.40 12.77 8.88
C GLY A 179 0.70 14.10 8.67
N ARG A 180 0.17 14.72 9.74
CA ARG A 180 -0.30 16.10 9.71
C ARG A 180 0.83 17.07 10.08
N THR A 181 1.00 18.13 9.31
CA THR A 181 1.90 19.26 9.57
C THR A 181 1.11 20.51 9.98
N GLN A 182 1.82 21.57 10.41
CA GLN A 182 1.17 22.83 10.78
C GLN A 182 0.54 23.55 9.58
N GLN A 183 1.01 23.26 8.38
CA GLN A 183 0.56 23.87 7.13
C GLN A 183 -0.64 23.11 6.52
N ASP A 184 -0.89 21.88 6.97
CA ASP A 184 -1.92 21.01 6.40
C ASP A 184 -3.32 21.48 6.81
N SER A 185 -4.18 21.64 5.80
CA SER A 185 -5.63 21.69 6.00
C SER A 185 -6.17 20.30 6.41
N ASP A 186 -7.44 20.25 6.84
CA ASP A 186 -8.12 18.98 7.11
C ASP A 186 -8.19 18.10 5.86
N ARG A 187 -8.34 18.71 4.68
CA ARG A 187 -8.30 18.02 3.39
C ARG A 187 -6.93 17.40 3.11
N ASP A 188 -5.84 18.15 3.31
CA ASP A 188 -4.47 17.65 3.08
C ASP A 188 -4.14 16.47 4.01
N HIS A 189 -4.62 16.54 5.25
CA HIS A 189 -4.48 15.45 6.21
C HIS A 189 -5.31 14.22 5.79
N ALA A 190 -6.54 14.42 5.31
CA ALA A 190 -7.36 13.33 4.77
C ALA A 190 -6.70 12.65 3.58
N ILE A 191 -6.14 13.41 2.63
CA ILE A 191 -5.39 12.89 1.48
C ILE A 191 -4.19 12.07 1.95
N THR A 192 -3.45 12.56 2.96
CA THR A 192 -2.31 11.84 3.52
C THR A 192 -2.72 10.53 4.22
N LEU A 193 -3.87 10.50 4.90
CA LEU A 193 -4.40 9.26 5.47
C LEU A 193 -4.88 8.31 4.38
N ALA A 194 -5.52 8.81 3.32
CA ALA A 194 -5.95 8.01 2.19
C ALA A 194 -4.76 7.36 1.47
N PHE A 195 -3.69 8.12 1.25
CA PHE A 195 -2.43 7.61 0.72
C PHE A 195 -1.88 6.44 1.55
N LYS A 196 -1.79 6.62 2.88
CA LYS A 196 -1.30 5.58 3.80
C LYS A 196 -2.22 4.37 3.88
N PHE A 197 -3.53 4.56 3.67
CA PHE A 197 -4.50 3.48 3.61
C PHE A 197 -4.26 2.64 2.34
N LEU A 198 -4.23 3.29 1.18
CA LEU A 198 -3.98 2.66 -0.12
C LEU A 198 -2.66 1.88 -0.11
N GLN A 199 -1.57 2.53 0.33
CA GLN A 199 -0.24 1.91 0.45
C GLN A 199 -0.27 0.58 1.21
N ARG A 200 -0.99 0.52 2.32
CA ARG A 200 -1.07 -0.70 3.14
C ARG A 200 -2.00 -1.75 2.54
N PHE A 201 -3.09 -1.33 1.93
CA PHE A 201 -4.00 -2.23 1.26
C PHE A 201 -3.34 -2.94 0.07
N GLU A 202 -2.58 -2.19 -0.74
CA GLU A 202 -1.83 -2.77 -1.85
C GLU A 202 -0.70 -3.69 -1.37
N ASN A 203 -0.05 -3.40 -0.24
CA ASN A 203 0.91 -4.34 0.36
C ASN A 203 0.27 -5.62 0.87
N TYR A 204 -0.92 -5.54 1.49
CA TYR A 204 -1.71 -6.72 1.85
C TYR A 204 -2.01 -7.59 0.62
N ARG A 205 -2.50 -6.98 -0.47
CA ARG A 205 -2.78 -7.68 -1.73
C ARG A 205 -1.54 -8.37 -2.29
N VAL A 206 -0.41 -7.65 -2.37
CA VAL A 206 0.84 -8.22 -2.87
C VAL A 206 1.33 -9.37 -1.98
N PHE A 207 1.33 -9.21 -0.66
CA PHE A 207 1.76 -10.28 0.26
C PHE A 207 0.87 -11.52 0.14
N LYS A 208 -0.44 -11.34 0.01
CA LYS A 208 -1.39 -12.42 -0.22
C LYS A 208 -1.16 -13.12 -1.56
N ALA A 209 -0.89 -12.37 -2.63
CA ALA A 209 -0.60 -12.92 -3.96
C ALA A 209 0.70 -13.74 -4.00
N LEU A 210 1.67 -13.42 -3.13
CA LEU A 210 2.87 -14.22 -2.92
C LEU A 210 2.62 -15.51 -2.12
N GLY A 211 1.38 -15.78 -1.71
CA GLY A 211 1.03 -16.94 -0.88
C GLY A 211 1.35 -16.74 0.60
N GLY A 212 1.59 -15.50 1.04
CA GLY A 212 1.87 -15.18 2.44
C GLY A 212 0.68 -15.49 3.35
N LYS A 213 0.96 -16.01 4.56
CA LYS A 213 -0.06 -16.25 5.58
C LYS A 213 -0.49 -14.92 6.19
N THR A 214 -1.75 -14.53 5.99
CA THR A 214 -2.19 -13.20 6.37
C THR A 214 -3.66 -13.13 6.74
N SER A 215 -4.02 -12.12 7.54
CA SER A 215 -5.39 -11.68 7.75
C SER A 215 -5.54 -10.19 7.41
N CYS A 216 -6.66 -9.85 6.76
CA CYS A 216 -7.13 -8.47 6.63
C CYS A 216 -8.11 -8.18 7.77
N THR A 217 -7.64 -7.53 8.82
CA THR A 217 -8.36 -7.40 10.09
C THR A 217 -8.88 -5.98 10.26
N LYS A 218 -10.21 -5.83 10.36
CA LYS A 218 -10.85 -4.56 10.70
C LYS A 218 -10.80 -4.32 12.21
N TYR A 219 -10.50 -3.09 12.61
CA TYR A 219 -10.50 -2.65 13.99
C TYR A 219 -11.86 -2.88 14.65
N GLU A 220 -12.94 -2.60 13.92
CA GLU A 220 -14.31 -2.72 14.40
C GLU A 220 -14.62 -4.15 14.84
N ASP A 221 -14.23 -5.12 14.02
CA ASP A 221 -14.42 -6.55 14.30
C ASP A 221 -13.51 -7.00 15.45
N LEU A 222 -12.23 -6.62 15.42
CA LEU A 222 -11.26 -6.99 16.46
C LEU A 222 -11.66 -6.44 17.83
N ALA A 223 -12.19 -5.21 17.87
CA ALA A 223 -12.57 -4.57 19.11
C ALA A 223 -13.83 -5.18 19.74
N LEU A 224 -14.78 -5.65 18.92
CA LEU A 224 -16.02 -6.25 19.39
C LEU A 224 -15.90 -7.76 19.66
N ASN A 225 -15.16 -8.48 18.82
CA ASN A 225 -15.12 -9.95 18.82
C ASN A 225 -13.70 -10.50 18.63
N PRO A 226 -12.73 -10.14 19.51
CA PRO A 226 -11.30 -10.35 19.26
C PRO A 226 -10.92 -11.81 18.97
N VAL A 227 -11.49 -12.76 19.70
CA VAL A 227 -11.20 -14.19 19.52
C VAL A 227 -11.71 -14.69 18.17
N SER A 228 -12.92 -14.30 17.77
CA SER A 228 -13.48 -14.69 16.47
C SER A 228 -12.75 -14.03 15.31
N THR A 229 -12.34 -12.77 15.45
CA THR A 229 -11.64 -12.03 14.39
C THR A 229 -10.24 -12.57 14.14
N LEU A 230 -9.59 -13.16 15.14
CA LEU A 230 -8.27 -13.78 15.02
C LEU A 230 -8.33 -15.31 14.84
N SER A 231 -9.47 -15.88 14.45
CA SER A 231 -9.64 -17.33 14.28
C SER A 231 -8.68 -17.92 13.25
N ASP A 232 -8.41 -17.21 12.17
CA ASP A 232 -7.51 -17.68 11.10
C ASP A 232 -6.06 -17.75 11.59
N LEU A 233 -5.63 -16.77 12.39
CA LEU A 233 -4.32 -16.80 13.05
C LEU A 233 -4.24 -18.03 13.97
N VAL A 234 -5.23 -18.22 14.83
CA VAL A 234 -5.29 -19.37 15.76
C VAL A 234 -5.27 -20.70 15.00
N SER A 235 -6.05 -20.83 13.94
CA SER A 235 -6.11 -22.03 13.11
C SER A 235 -4.77 -22.34 12.44
N GLN A 236 -4.07 -21.34 11.91
CA GLN A 236 -2.84 -21.54 11.16
C GLN A 236 -1.59 -21.69 12.03
N THR A 237 -1.59 -21.13 13.23
CA THR A 237 -0.42 -21.10 14.12
C THR A 237 -0.56 -22.01 15.34
N GLY A 238 -1.79 -22.32 15.73
CA GLY A 238 -2.10 -22.97 17.01
C GLY A 238 -1.93 -22.04 18.21
N MET A 239 -1.87 -20.72 18.00
CA MET A 239 -1.81 -19.75 19.09
C MET A 239 -3.06 -19.80 19.98
N GLN A 240 -2.91 -19.49 21.27
CA GLN A 240 -3.98 -19.40 22.24
C GLN A 240 -4.23 -17.94 22.61
N ILE A 241 -5.20 -17.33 21.92
CA ILE A 241 -5.62 -15.95 22.20
C ILE A 241 -6.74 -15.95 23.24
N SER A 242 -6.56 -15.18 24.31
CA SER A 242 -7.58 -14.96 25.34
C SER A 242 -8.10 -13.53 25.34
N PRO A 243 -9.34 -13.28 25.81
CA PRO A 243 -9.81 -11.93 26.08
C PRO A 243 -8.89 -11.18 27.03
N LEU A 244 -8.75 -9.87 26.85
CA LEU A 244 -7.98 -9.02 27.75
C LEU A 244 -8.70 -8.89 29.10
N LYS A 245 -7.94 -9.00 30.21
CA LYS A 245 -8.49 -8.94 31.58
C LYS A 245 -8.79 -7.51 32.05
N ASP A 246 -8.14 -6.51 31.45
CA ASP A 246 -8.23 -5.11 31.86
C ASP A 246 -8.52 -4.20 30.66
N GLU A 247 -9.77 -3.77 30.55
CA GLU A 247 -10.22 -2.80 29.55
C GLU A 247 -9.66 -1.38 29.77
N ASN A 248 -9.15 -1.07 30.97
CA ASN A 248 -8.63 0.27 31.29
C ASN A 248 -7.19 0.50 30.83
N SER A 249 -6.48 -0.55 30.39
CA SER A 249 -5.12 -0.47 29.85
C SER A 249 -5.01 0.47 28.62
N PHE A 250 -6.13 0.94 28.08
CA PHE A 250 -6.22 1.85 26.94
C PHE A 250 -6.57 3.30 27.27
N SER A 251 -6.83 3.64 28.54
CA SER A 251 -7.41 4.94 28.91
C SER A 251 -6.59 6.15 28.38
N ASP A 252 -5.26 6.07 28.40
CA ASP A 252 -4.39 7.13 27.89
C ASP A 252 -4.44 7.30 26.37
N HIS A 253 -4.76 6.21 25.64
CA HIS A 253 -4.81 6.20 24.19
C HIS A 253 -6.22 6.25 23.62
N ARG A 254 -7.26 6.13 24.44
CA ARG A 254 -8.64 6.19 23.99
C ARG A 254 -9.03 7.65 23.72
N THR A 255 -9.65 7.89 22.56
CA THR A 255 -10.27 9.19 22.21
C THR A 255 -11.80 9.14 22.23
N SER A 256 -12.36 8.01 22.71
CA SER A 256 -13.79 7.75 22.92
C SER A 256 -14.03 7.31 24.38
N GLY A 257 -15.29 7.33 24.83
CA GLY A 257 -15.67 6.88 26.18
C GLY A 257 -15.81 5.36 26.31
N SER A 258 -16.07 4.65 25.21
CA SER A 258 -16.14 3.18 25.15
C SER A 258 -15.65 2.63 23.81
N ILE A 259 -15.62 1.30 23.66
CA ILE A 259 -15.34 0.61 22.39
C ILE A 259 -16.44 0.89 21.36
N GLU A 260 -17.71 0.79 21.74
CA GLU A 260 -18.87 1.00 20.86
C GLU A 260 -18.88 2.45 20.36
N GLN A 261 -18.60 3.40 21.25
CA GLN A 261 -18.45 4.80 20.88
C GLN A 261 -17.25 5.05 19.97
N SER A 262 -16.28 4.12 19.89
CA SER A 262 -15.12 4.26 19.01
C SER A 262 -15.41 3.88 17.55
N ILE A 263 -16.50 3.16 17.30
CA ILE A 263 -16.85 2.57 15.99
C ILE A 263 -17.88 3.44 15.27
N ALA A 264 -17.67 3.66 13.97
CA ALA A 264 -18.50 4.49 13.10
C ALA A 264 -18.75 5.89 13.70
N ARG A 265 -17.71 6.48 14.31
CA ARG A 265 -17.76 7.82 14.91
C ARG A 265 -18.08 8.88 13.88
N TRP A 266 -17.58 8.71 12.67
CA TRP A 266 -17.82 9.64 11.56
C TRP A 266 -19.30 9.85 11.23
N LYS A 267 -20.19 8.92 11.63
CA LYS A 267 -21.64 9.08 11.48
C LYS A 267 -22.28 9.99 12.53
N ARG A 268 -21.59 10.23 13.65
CA ARG A 268 -22.14 10.91 14.85
C ARG A 268 -21.37 12.19 15.19
N GLU A 269 -20.09 12.24 14.85
CA GLU A 269 -19.23 13.39 15.06
C GLU A 269 -19.15 14.21 13.77
N PRO A 270 -19.10 15.55 13.87
CA PRO A 270 -19.03 16.40 12.70
C PRO A 270 -17.73 16.13 11.93
N LEU A 271 -17.87 15.87 10.63
CA LEU A 271 -16.77 15.73 9.70
C LEU A 271 -17.09 16.60 8.48
N ASP A 272 -16.12 17.40 8.03
CA ASP A 272 -16.31 18.23 6.84
C ASP A 272 -16.64 17.36 5.62
N GLN A 273 -17.61 17.78 4.82
CA GLN A 273 -17.99 17.08 3.59
C GLN A 273 -16.80 16.95 2.63
N GLU A 274 -15.90 17.93 2.63
CA GLU A 274 -14.68 17.87 1.81
C GLU A 274 -13.76 16.72 2.24
N VAL A 275 -13.67 16.43 3.54
CA VAL A 275 -12.90 15.27 4.06
C VAL A 275 -13.57 13.95 3.70
N LEU A 276 -14.91 13.89 3.78
CA LEU A 276 -15.66 12.70 3.35
C LEU A 276 -15.44 12.42 1.86
N ASN A 277 -15.55 13.46 1.01
CA ASN A 277 -15.35 13.36 -0.43
C ASN A 277 -13.94 12.85 -0.76
N VAL A 278 -12.90 13.31 -0.05
CA VAL A 278 -11.53 12.78 -0.24
C VAL A 278 -11.47 11.27 -0.03
N PHE A 279 -12.06 10.75 1.03
CA PHE A 279 -12.01 9.31 1.27
C PHE A 279 -12.86 8.53 0.27
N ASP A 280 -14.06 9.00 -0.02
CA ASP A 280 -14.95 8.34 -0.98
C ASP A 280 -14.36 8.37 -2.40
N GLU A 281 -13.75 9.47 -2.86
CA GLU A 281 -13.14 9.57 -4.19
C GLU A 281 -11.87 8.70 -4.33
N ILE A 282 -10.98 8.78 -3.34
CA ILE A 282 -9.66 8.14 -3.43
C ILE A 282 -9.77 6.64 -3.12
N LEU A 283 -10.56 6.27 -2.11
CA LEU A 283 -10.61 4.92 -1.57
C LEU A 283 -11.89 4.17 -1.90
N PHE A 284 -12.76 4.67 -2.80
CA PHE A 284 -14.06 4.05 -3.12
C PHE A 284 -13.98 2.52 -3.25
N ASP A 285 -13.12 2.03 -4.15
CA ASP A 285 -13.01 0.62 -4.51
C ASP A 285 -12.56 -0.22 -3.29
N ILE A 286 -11.61 0.32 -2.53
CA ILE A 286 -11.04 -0.33 -1.36
C ILE A 286 -12.05 -0.36 -0.21
N LEU A 287 -12.74 0.76 0.06
CA LEU A 287 -13.78 0.81 1.07
C LEU A 287 -14.91 -0.16 0.75
N THR A 288 -15.30 -0.24 -0.52
CA THR A 288 -16.31 -1.18 -1.01
C THR A 288 -15.85 -2.63 -0.84
N GLU A 289 -14.63 -2.98 -1.27
CA GLU A 289 -14.06 -4.32 -1.08
C GLU A 289 -13.97 -4.70 0.40
N MET A 290 -13.62 -3.74 1.24
CA MET A 290 -13.58 -3.90 2.69
C MET A 290 -14.96 -3.84 3.34
N GLY A 291 -16.06 -3.70 2.60
CA GLY A 291 -17.42 -3.64 3.14
C GLY A 291 -17.67 -2.46 4.08
N TYR A 292 -16.90 -1.37 3.95
CA TYR A 292 -17.21 -0.10 4.56
C TYR A 292 -18.28 0.62 3.72
N GLU A 293 -19.17 1.36 4.39
CA GLU A 293 -20.17 2.18 3.71
C GLU A 293 -19.49 3.27 2.89
N THR A 294 -19.92 3.47 1.65
CA THR A 294 -19.45 4.54 0.77
C THR A 294 -20.65 5.35 0.28
N SER A 295 -20.52 6.67 0.19
CA SER A 295 -21.46 7.45 -0.60
C SER A 295 -21.04 7.29 -2.07
N ARG A 296 -21.96 6.89 -2.94
CA ARG A 296 -21.68 6.43 -4.31
C ARG A 296 -20.72 7.41 -5.03
N ALA A 297 -19.46 7.03 -5.18
CA ALA A 297 -18.48 7.88 -5.86
C ALA A 297 -18.48 7.54 -7.35
N THR A 298 -18.95 8.47 -8.17
CA THR A 298 -18.77 8.44 -9.62
C THR A 298 -18.00 9.71 -9.98
N GLY A 299 -16.69 9.64 -10.14
CA GLY A 299 -15.94 10.82 -10.64
C GLY A 299 -14.43 10.85 -10.40
N GLY A 300 -13.86 10.01 -9.54
CA GLY A 300 -12.40 9.95 -9.40
C GLY A 300 -11.76 9.35 -10.65
N MET A 301 -10.77 10.03 -11.26
CA MET A 301 -10.04 9.44 -12.39
C MET A 301 -9.00 8.44 -11.87
N ASN A 302 -9.47 7.20 -11.75
CA ASN A 302 -8.69 6.05 -11.32
C ASN A 302 -8.55 5.07 -12.48
N ILE A 303 -7.33 4.67 -12.81
CA ILE A 303 -7.07 3.52 -13.67
C ILE A 303 -6.68 2.36 -12.76
N ASP A 304 -7.61 1.43 -12.56
CA ASP A 304 -7.36 0.17 -11.86
C ASP A 304 -7.09 -0.93 -12.89
N PHE A 305 -5.84 -1.39 -12.94
CA PHE A 305 -5.40 -2.46 -13.85
C PHE A 305 -5.86 -3.85 -13.41
N THR A 306 -6.66 -3.96 -12.33
CA THR A 306 -7.15 -5.22 -11.76
C THR A 306 -8.65 -5.42 -11.96
N ALA A 307 -9.42 -4.33 -12.06
CA ALA A 307 -10.89 -4.34 -12.11
C ALA A 307 -11.48 -4.31 -13.53
N SER A 308 -10.65 -4.02 -14.53
CA SER A 308 -11.12 -3.72 -15.89
C SER A 308 -11.03 -4.94 -16.79
N ASP A 309 -11.91 -5.02 -17.79
CA ASP A 309 -11.73 -5.99 -18.88
C ASP A 309 -10.37 -5.76 -19.56
N SER A 310 -9.73 -6.84 -20.01
CA SER A 310 -8.37 -6.75 -20.55
C SER A 310 -8.28 -5.89 -21.82
N GLU A 311 -9.39 -5.74 -22.55
CA GLU A 311 -9.45 -4.99 -23.81
C GLU A 311 -9.54 -3.47 -23.58
N SER A 312 -10.34 -3.00 -22.62
CA SER A 312 -10.40 -1.59 -22.22
C SER A 312 -9.07 -1.12 -21.64
N LEU A 313 -8.37 -1.97 -20.88
CA LEU A 313 -7.03 -1.65 -20.38
C LEU A 313 -6.03 -1.52 -21.53
N LYS A 314 -6.02 -2.47 -22.47
CA LYS A 314 -5.17 -2.37 -23.66
C LYS A 314 -5.49 -1.11 -24.47
N ALA A 315 -6.77 -0.75 -24.60
CA ALA A 315 -7.17 0.47 -25.30
C ALA A 315 -6.67 1.75 -24.63
N ARG A 316 -6.50 1.73 -23.29
CA ARG A 316 -5.89 2.81 -22.51
C ARG A 316 -4.37 2.87 -22.63
N ILE A 317 -3.68 1.79 -22.94
CA ILE A 317 -2.23 1.82 -23.18
C ILE A 317 -2.00 2.39 -24.59
N ALA A 318 -1.47 3.60 -24.67
CA ALA A 318 -1.18 4.27 -25.94
C ALA A 318 0.12 3.77 -26.56
N ASN A 319 1.14 3.55 -25.72
CA ASN A 319 2.46 3.09 -26.13
C ASN A 319 3.14 2.34 -24.97
N LEU A 320 4.00 1.37 -25.31
CA LEU A 320 4.87 0.67 -24.37
C LEU A 320 6.22 0.43 -25.04
N GLU A 321 7.26 1.06 -24.52
CA GLU A 321 8.63 0.91 -25.01
C GLU A 321 9.52 0.24 -23.96
N GLY A 322 10.51 -0.52 -24.44
CA GLY A 322 11.48 -1.19 -23.57
C GLY A 322 10.95 -2.40 -22.79
N ALA A 323 9.67 -2.78 -22.96
CA ALA A 323 9.05 -3.92 -22.29
C ALA A 323 7.99 -4.62 -23.14
N SER A 324 7.57 -5.80 -22.67
CA SER A 324 6.37 -6.50 -23.12
C SER A 324 5.36 -6.65 -21.98
N ILE A 325 4.07 -6.64 -22.34
CA ILE A 325 2.99 -6.99 -21.42
C ILE A 325 2.97 -8.51 -21.33
N THR A 326 3.28 -9.06 -20.16
CA THR A 326 3.30 -10.53 -19.96
C THR A 326 1.98 -11.06 -19.41
N ASN A 327 1.28 -10.27 -18.60
CA ASN A 327 -0.02 -10.63 -18.06
C ASN A 327 -0.83 -9.40 -17.63
N LEU A 328 -2.15 -9.50 -17.78
CA LEU A 328 -3.14 -8.68 -17.08
C LEU A 328 -3.83 -9.63 -16.09
N SER A 329 -3.43 -9.58 -14.82
CA SER A 329 -3.96 -10.47 -13.79
C SER A 329 -4.69 -9.69 -12.70
N ALA A 330 -5.23 -10.41 -11.72
CA ALA A 330 -5.70 -9.84 -10.47
C ALA A 330 -4.62 -9.05 -9.70
N ASP A 331 -3.35 -9.13 -10.14
CA ASP A 331 -2.21 -8.42 -9.57
C ASP A 331 -1.83 -7.14 -10.34
N GLY A 332 -2.57 -6.78 -11.38
CA GLY A 332 -2.37 -5.58 -12.19
C GLY A 332 -1.68 -5.83 -13.53
N LEU A 333 -1.13 -4.76 -14.11
CA LEU A 333 -0.38 -4.77 -15.36
C LEU A 333 1.05 -5.23 -15.12
N LYS A 334 1.38 -6.45 -15.58
CA LYS A 334 2.72 -7.02 -15.46
C LYS A 334 3.57 -6.73 -16.70
N LEU A 335 4.64 -5.99 -16.50
CA LEU A 335 5.61 -5.57 -17.51
C LEU A 335 6.95 -6.29 -17.30
N THR A 336 7.52 -6.81 -18.39
CA THR A 336 8.85 -7.42 -18.40
C THR A 336 9.74 -6.64 -19.35
N PRO A 337 10.86 -6.03 -18.88
CA PRO A 337 11.77 -5.34 -19.76
C PRO A 337 12.34 -6.26 -20.85
N GLY A 338 12.62 -5.69 -22.01
CA GLY A 338 13.39 -6.36 -23.06
C GLY A 338 14.78 -6.76 -22.57
N ALA A 339 15.42 -7.72 -23.25
CA ALA A 339 16.73 -8.22 -22.87
C ALA A 339 17.76 -7.08 -22.77
N GLY A 340 18.32 -6.86 -21.58
CA GLY A 340 19.28 -5.79 -21.30
C GLY A 340 18.69 -4.39 -21.14
N SER A 341 17.38 -4.20 -21.35
CA SER A 341 16.73 -2.91 -21.14
C SER A 341 16.74 -2.53 -19.67
N LYS A 342 17.20 -1.31 -19.37
CA LYS A 342 17.13 -0.69 -18.04
C LYS A 342 16.01 0.33 -17.94
N GLU A 343 15.17 0.42 -18.96
CA GLU A 343 14.13 1.43 -19.08
C GLU A 343 12.82 0.80 -19.56
N ILE A 344 11.71 1.25 -18.97
CA ILE A 344 10.36 0.97 -19.45
C ILE A 344 9.63 2.31 -19.56
N THR A 345 9.02 2.56 -20.71
CA THR A 345 8.16 3.72 -20.91
C THR A 345 6.73 3.27 -21.15
N LEU A 346 5.81 3.65 -20.27
CA LEU A 346 4.38 3.36 -20.32
C LEU A 346 3.60 4.64 -20.58
N GLU A 347 2.90 4.71 -21.71
CA GLU A 347 2.01 5.82 -22.07
C GLU A 347 0.55 5.40 -21.91
N LEU A 348 -0.23 6.16 -21.14
CA LEU A 348 -1.65 5.96 -20.90
C LEU A 348 -2.48 7.06 -21.56
N LYS A 349 -3.58 6.70 -22.22
CA LYS A 349 -4.59 7.64 -22.72
C LYS A 349 -5.47 8.13 -21.57
N MET A 350 -5.72 9.44 -21.58
CA MET A 350 -6.48 10.17 -20.58
C MET A 350 -7.62 10.96 -21.26
N ASN A 351 -8.69 11.25 -20.51
CA ASN A 351 -9.90 11.87 -21.06
C ASN A 351 -9.87 13.40 -20.93
N ASP A 352 -8.89 14.06 -21.58
CA ASP A 352 -8.76 15.52 -21.68
C ASP A 352 -8.92 16.29 -20.35
N ILE A 353 -8.26 15.83 -19.28
CA ILE A 353 -8.46 16.42 -17.94
C ILE A 353 -7.75 17.77 -17.82
N PRO A 354 -8.37 18.83 -17.30
CA PRO A 354 -7.66 20.06 -17.01
C PRO A 354 -6.53 19.81 -15.98
N MET A 355 -5.27 20.00 -16.38
CA MET A 355 -4.13 19.74 -15.49
C MET A 355 -4.13 20.62 -14.23
N ASP A 356 -4.70 21.82 -14.33
CA ASP A 356 -4.87 22.72 -13.20
C ASP A 356 -5.88 22.22 -12.17
N GLU A 357 -6.69 21.22 -12.51
CA GLU A 357 -7.57 20.49 -11.58
C GLU A 357 -6.87 19.31 -10.89
N VAL A 358 -5.67 18.88 -11.31
CA VAL A 358 -4.96 17.76 -10.68
C VAL A 358 -4.05 18.27 -9.56
N LEU A 359 -4.30 17.84 -8.33
CA LEU A 359 -3.45 18.13 -7.18
C LEU A 359 -2.25 17.18 -7.10
N GLU A 360 -2.51 15.88 -7.20
CA GLU A 360 -1.49 14.83 -7.05
C GLU A 360 -1.69 13.70 -8.05
N LEU A 361 -0.60 13.02 -8.38
CA LEU A 361 -0.60 11.79 -9.16
C LEU A 361 -0.02 10.65 -8.32
N TRP A 362 -0.77 9.58 -8.16
CA TRP A 362 -0.34 8.39 -7.43
C TRP A 362 -0.24 7.21 -8.37
N ILE A 363 0.81 6.41 -8.22
CA ILE A 363 0.96 5.14 -8.94
C ILE A 363 1.45 4.04 -8.00
N ALA A 364 0.69 2.95 -7.92
CA ALA A 364 1.03 1.78 -7.13
C ALA A 364 1.84 0.80 -7.99
N VAL A 365 3.11 0.61 -7.63
CA VAL A 365 4.03 -0.29 -8.32
C VAL A 365 4.55 -1.39 -7.40
N SER A 366 4.91 -2.54 -7.97
CA SER A 366 5.64 -3.60 -7.27
C SER A 366 6.54 -4.35 -8.25
N GLY A 367 7.37 -5.26 -7.75
CA GLY A 367 8.30 -6.03 -8.57
C GLY A 367 9.74 -5.55 -8.42
N ASN A 368 10.67 -6.34 -8.93
CA ASN A 368 12.11 -6.17 -8.75
C ASN A 368 12.77 -5.28 -9.83
N PHE A 369 12.00 -4.62 -10.69
CA PHE A 369 12.49 -3.68 -11.71
C PHE A 369 12.20 -2.21 -11.37
N GLY A 370 13.09 -1.33 -11.83
CA GLY A 370 13.03 0.12 -11.65
C GLY A 370 13.94 0.63 -10.53
N GLY A 371 13.58 1.73 -9.89
CA GLY A 371 14.46 2.45 -8.97
C GLY A 371 14.26 3.96 -9.05
N SER A 372 13.86 4.43 -10.23
CA SER A 372 13.28 5.74 -10.43
C SER A 372 12.05 5.66 -11.32
N LEU A 373 11.11 6.57 -11.04
CA LEU A 373 10.00 6.88 -11.90
C LEU A 373 10.13 8.35 -12.30
N THR A 374 10.06 8.63 -13.59
CA THR A 374 9.85 9.98 -14.14
C THR A 374 8.50 10.02 -14.84
N THR A 375 7.73 11.08 -14.62
CA THR A 375 6.45 11.26 -15.31
C THR A 375 6.43 12.56 -16.12
N GLY A 376 5.68 12.53 -17.23
CA GLY A 376 5.41 13.66 -18.11
C GLY A 376 4.07 13.47 -18.83
N TRP A 377 3.61 14.48 -19.58
CA TRP A 377 2.34 14.41 -20.30
C TRP A 377 2.26 15.36 -21.49
N THR A 378 1.32 15.10 -22.39
CA THR A 378 1.07 15.94 -23.57
C THR A 378 -0.30 16.62 -23.50
N SER A 379 -0.34 17.86 -23.98
CA SER A 379 -1.57 18.63 -24.18
C SER A 379 -2.03 18.70 -25.65
N GLY A 380 -1.62 17.73 -26.49
CA GLY A 380 -1.88 17.77 -27.94
C GLY A 380 -1.34 16.59 -28.74
N SER A 381 -1.46 16.68 -30.07
CA SER A 381 -1.21 15.59 -31.04
C SER A 381 0.22 15.49 -31.57
N SER A 382 1.16 16.33 -31.11
CA SER A 382 2.56 16.27 -31.57
C SER A 382 3.35 15.18 -30.82
N ASP A 383 4.31 14.57 -31.52
CA ASP A 383 5.21 13.54 -30.97
C ASP A 383 5.88 14.03 -29.67
N PHE A 384 5.68 13.28 -28.58
CA PHE A 384 6.22 13.63 -27.28
C PHE A 384 7.70 13.28 -27.19
N ASN A 385 8.50 14.18 -26.61
CA ASN A 385 9.89 13.90 -26.29
C ASN A 385 10.21 14.46 -24.90
N PHE A 386 10.59 13.57 -23.97
CA PHE A 386 11.01 13.89 -22.59
C PHE A 386 12.02 15.06 -22.54
N SER A 387 12.94 15.12 -23.52
CA SER A 387 14.01 16.14 -23.59
C SER A 387 13.55 17.61 -23.69
N THR A 388 12.26 17.87 -23.90
CA THR A 388 11.71 19.24 -24.05
C THR A 388 10.67 19.61 -23.01
N THR A 389 10.42 18.72 -22.03
CA THR A 389 9.25 18.81 -21.14
C THR A 389 9.65 18.81 -19.69
N SER A 390 8.76 19.32 -18.84
CA SER A 390 8.96 19.21 -17.40
C SER A 390 8.72 17.80 -16.93
N GLU A 391 9.56 17.39 -16.00
CA GLU A 391 9.63 16.04 -15.49
C GLU A 391 9.50 16.12 -13.97
N VAL A 392 8.64 15.25 -13.43
CA VAL A 392 8.65 14.99 -11.99
C VAL A 392 9.20 13.59 -11.79
N SER A 393 10.35 13.52 -11.13
CA SER A 393 11.03 12.26 -10.84
C SER A 393 10.92 11.90 -9.36
N LYS A 394 10.73 10.61 -9.09
CA LYS A 394 10.72 10.03 -7.75
C LYS A 394 11.57 8.77 -7.71
N GLN A 395 12.42 8.65 -6.69
CA GLN A 395 13.17 7.42 -6.44
C GLN A 395 12.31 6.45 -5.63
N TYR A 396 12.51 5.16 -5.81
CA TYR A 396 11.87 4.13 -4.99
C TYR A 396 12.71 2.86 -4.94
N ASP A 397 12.53 2.04 -3.91
CA ASP A 397 13.20 0.75 -3.83
C ASP A 397 12.32 -0.33 -4.48
N PRO A 398 12.75 -0.92 -5.61
CA PRO A 398 12.01 -2.02 -6.21
C PRO A 398 12.07 -3.25 -5.30
N GLY A 399 11.01 -4.04 -5.25
CA GLY A 399 10.95 -5.21 -4.39
C GLY A 399 9.67 -6.02 -4.54
N GLN A 400 9.58 -7.09 -3.75
CA GLN A 400 8.37 -7.92 -3.68
C GLN A 400 7.23 -7.26 -2.88
N HIS A 401 7.39 -6.00 -2.45
CA HIS A 401 6.36 -5.21 -1.78
C HIS A 401 5.76 -4.21 -2.76
N CYS A 402 4.63 -3.59 -2.38
CA CYS A 402 4.07 -2.50 -3.17
C CYS A 402 4.56 -1.15 -2.66
N THR A 403 4.88 -0.24 -3.57
CA THR A 403 5.17 1.16 -3.29
C THR A 403 4.20 2.03 -4.08
N VAL A 404 3.47 2.89 -3.37
CA VAL A 404 2.62 3.92 -3.95
C VAL A 404 3.44 5.19 -4.05
N LEU A 405 3.79 5.55 -5.27
CA LEU A 405 4.56 6.74 -5.57
C LEU A 405 3.60 7.93 -5.64
N ARG A 406 3.62 8.74 -4.58
CA ARG A 406 2.92 10.02 -4.50
C ARG A 406 3.77 11.16 -5.09
N LEU A 407 3.32 11.72 -6.20
CA LEU A 407 3.88 12.90 -6.87
C LEU A 407 2.96 14.09 -6.53
N THR A 408 3.43 14.99 -5.66
CA THR A 408 2.63 16.13 -5.17
C THR A 408 2.78 17.35 -6.07
N HIS A 409 1.76 18.22 -6.07
CA HIS A 409 1.75 19.51 -6.77
C HIS A 409 1.93 19.42 -8.30
N VAL A 410 1.58 18.30 -8.91
CA VAL A 410 1.71 18.09 -10.36
C VAL A 410 0.95 19.15 -11.17
N GLY A 411 -0.24 19.59 -10.75
CA GLY A 411 -0.97 20.65 -11.44
C GLY A 411 -0.50 22.09 -11.13
N ASN A 412 0.56 22.28 -10.36
CA ASN A 412 1.12 23.61 -10.06
C ASN A 412 2.42 23.89 -10.83
N GLU A 413 2.98 22.89 -11.50
CA GLU A 413 4.18 23.08 -12.30
C GLU A 413 3.89 24.04 -13.48
N PRO A 414 4.68 25.11 -13.67
CA PRO A 414 4.34 26.19 -14.63
C PRO A 414 4.21 25.75 -16.09
N THR A 415 4.84 24.64 -16.41
CA THR A 415 4.96 24.01 -17.74
C THR A 415 3.86 23.01 -18.02
N PHE A 416 3.08 22.70 -17.00
CA PHE A 416 2.06 21.69 -16.97
C PHE A 416 0.69 22.36 -17.12
N LYS A 417 0.37 22.70 -18.37
CA LYS A 417 -0.84 23.42 -18.75
C LYS A 417 -1.63 22.67 -19.83
N GLY A 418 -2.92 22.96 -19.90
CA GLY A 418 -3.83 22.38 -20.89
C GLY A 418 -4.43 21.05 -20.46
N PRO A 419 -5.18 20.40 -21.36
CA PRO A 419 -5.81 19.12 -21.09
C PRO A 419 -4.76 18.00 -21.04
N LEU A 420 -4.95 17.05 -20.14
CA LEU A 420 -4.19 15.82 -20.01
C LEU A 420 -4.80 14.78 -20.93
N ASN A 421 -4.16 14.56 -22.08
CA ASN A 421 -4.63 13.59 -23.08
C ASN A 421 -3.84 12.29 -23.00
N LYS A 422 -2.57 12.41 -22.60
CA LYS A 422 -1.64 11.28 -22.42
C LYS A 422 -0.81 11.48 -21.18
N LEU A 423 -0.69 10.43 -20.37
CA LEU A 423 0.16 10.38 -19.19
C LEU A 423 1.29 9.38 -19.41
N LEU A 424 2.53 9.82 -19.23
CA LEU A 424 3.72 9.03 -19.48
C LEU A 424 4.42 8.69 -18.18
N PHE A 425 4.86 7.44 -18.06
CA PHE A 425 5.68 6.94 -16.96
C PHE A 425 6.93 6.28 -17.52
N LYS A 426 8.09 6.81 -17.13
CA LYS A 426 9.40 6.25 -17.42
C LYS A 426 9.97 5.63 -16.16
N PHE A 427 10.13 4.32 -16.15
CA PHE A 427 10.75 3.56 -15.08
C PHE A 427 12.17 3.21 -15.45
N GLU A 428 13.14 3.61 -14.62
CA GLU A 428 14.55 3.32 -14.87
C GLU A 428 15.13 2.48 -13.75
N HIS A 429 15.91 1.46 -14.13
CA HIS A 429 16.59 0.58 -13.20
C HIS A 429 18.06 0.96 -13.04
N LYS A 430 18.48 1.19 -11.81
CA LYS A 430 19.87 1.51 -11.47
C LYS A 430 20.61 0.25 -11.08
N GLY A 431 21.80 0.04 -11.65
CA GLY A 431 22.67 -1.10 -11.32
C GLY A 431 22.51 -2.31 -12.25
N LEU A 432 22.72 -3.50 -11.70
CA LEU A 432 22.59 -4.79 -12.40
C LEU A 432 21.13 -5.23 -12.40
N LEU A 433 20.62 -5.60 -13.58
CA LEU A 433 19.26 -6.13 -13.69
C LEU A 433 19.14 -7.44 -12.90
N PRO A 434 18.01 -7.67 -12.22
CA PRO A 434 17.73 -8.97 -11.63
C PRO A 434 17.57 -10.02 -12.75
N ALA A 435 17.75 -11.30 -12.42
CA ALA A 435 17.68 -12.39 -13.39
C ALA A 435 16.33 -12.45 -14.13
N ASN A 436 15.23 -12.11 -13.45
CA ASN A 436 13.89 -12.04 -14.02
C ASN A 436 13.27 -10.70 -13.64
N PRO A 437 13.55 -9.62 -14.40
CA PRO A 437 13.03 -8.30 -14.07
C PRO A 437 11.53 -8.23 -14.37
N VAL A 438 10.78 -7.75 -13.39
CA VAL A 438 9.34 -7.58 -13.47
C VAL A 438 8.97 -6.27 -12.80
N LEU A 439 8.12 -5.49 -13.47
CA LEU A 439 7.42 -4.34 -12.93
C LEU A 439 5.92 -4.61 -13.01
N ASN A 440 5.21 -4.51 -11.90
CA ASN A 440 3.76 -4.52 -11.88
C ASN A 440 3.27 -3.10 -11.62
N VAL A 441 2.31 -2.64 -12.41
CA VAL A 441 1.56 -1.39 -12.18
C VAL A 441 0.13 -1.77 -11.84
N ARG A 442 -0.33 -1.43 -10.63
CA ARG A 442 -1.66 -1.83 -10.16
C ARG A 442 -2.72 -0.75 -10.35
N VAL A 443 -2.41 0.45 -9.89
CA VAL A 443 -3.36 1.55 -9.85
C VAL A 443 -2.65 2.84 -10.20
N VAL A 444 -3.30 3.69 -10.99
CA VAL A 444 -2.94 5.09 -11.20
C VAL A 444 -4.12 5.94 -10.73
N LYS A 445 -3.89 6.89 -9.83
CA LYS A 445 -4.92 7.82 -9.34
C LYS A 445 -4.51 9.26 -9.60
N LEU A 446 -5.43 10.05 -10.14
CA LEU A 446 -5.33 11.49 -10.20
C LEU A 446 -6.19 12.09 -9.10
N ILE A 447 -5.58 12.81 -8.18
CA ILE A 447 -6.25 13.42 -7.03
C ILE A 447 -6.63 14.84 -7.42
N SER A 448 -7.91 15.20 -7.37
CA SER A 448 -8.37 16.54 -7.78
C SER A 448 -7.98 17.64 -6.78
N LYS A 449 -7.87 18.89 -7.24
CA LYS A 449 -7.86 20.13 -6.43
C LYS A 449 -9.28 20.58 -6.06
N SER A 450 -10.25 20.28 -6.93
CA SER A 450 -11.64 20.71 -6.83
C SER A 450 -12.34 20.07 -5.62
N LYS A 451 -13.35 20.76 -5.09
CA LYS A 451 -14.28 20.25 -4.06
C LYS A 451 -15.36 19.34 -4.64
N ALA A 452 -15.63 19.49 -5.94
CA ALA A 452 -16.59 18.69 -6.67
C ALA A 452 -15.85 17.60 -7.47
N PRO A 453 -16.44 16.39 -7.61
CA PRO A 453 -15.90 15.36 -8.48
C PRO A 453 -15.70 15.93 -9.88
N ILE A 454 -14.60 15.56 -10.54
CA ILE A 454 -14.42 15.87 -11.97
C ILE A 454 -15.49 15.06 -12.70
N GLU A 455 -16.51 15.73 -13.23
CA GLU A 455 -17.49 15.06 -14.08
C GLU A 455 -16.75 14.58 -15.34
N SER A 456 -16.49 13.28 -15.44
CA SER A 456 -15.99 12.70 -16.68
C SER A 456 -16.99 13.04 -17.76
N VAL A 457 -16.58 13.79 -18.79
CA VAL A 457 -17.40 14.08 -19.96
C VAL A 457 -17.85 12.73 -20.50
N SER A 458 -19.10 12.36 -20.23
CA SER A 458 -19.63 11.09 -20.67
C SER A 458 -19.56 11.09 -22.19
N GLU A 459 -18.83 10.13 -22.77
CA GLU A 459 -18.95 9.82 -24.19
C GLU A 459 -20.38 9.36 -24.44
N THR A 460 -21.29 10.31 -24.66
CA THR A 460 -22.57 10.03 -25.32
C THR A 460 -22.22 9.59 -26.72
N SER A 461 -22.07 8.28 -26.90
CA SER A 461 -22.03 7.63 -28.19
C SER A 461 -23.34 7.92 -28.90
N SER A 462 -23.35 8.99 -29.70
CA SER A 462 -24.42 9.29 -30.63
C SER A 462 -24.37 8.28 -31.77
N SER A 463 -24.83 7.06 -31.51
CA SER A 463 -25.21 6.13 -32.57
C SER A 463 -26.61 6.52 -33.06
N GLU A 464 -26.70 7.53 -33.93
CA GLU A 464 -27.87 7.73 -34.79
C GLU A 464 -27.99 6.50 -35.70
N THR A 465 -28.79 5.52 -35.27
CA THR A 465 -29.24 4.44 -36.15
C THR A 465 -30.58 4.88 -36.74
N GLN A 466 -30.56 5.29 -38.00
CA GLN A 466 -31.76 5.34 -38.83
C GLN A 466 -32.41 3.95 -38.84
N GLN A 467 -33.59 3.82 -38.23
CA GLN A 467 -34.46 2.67 -38.46
C GLN A 467 -35.74 3.08 -39.19
N SER A 468 -35.80 2.56 -40.41
CA SER A 468 -36.93 2.55 -41.33
C SER A 468 -38.17 1.88 -40.73
N SER A 469 -39.31 2.42 -41.13
CA SER A 469 -40.66 1.89 -41.08
C SER A 469 -40.80 0.35 -41.10
N GLY A 470 -41.49 -0.19 -40.09
CA GLY A 470 -41.95 -1.57 -40.07
C GLY A 470 -43.23 -1.73 -39.25
N LYS A 471 -44.38 -1.79 -39.93
CA LYS A 471 -45.72 -2.07 -39.38
C LYS A 471 -45.72 -3.35 -38.52
N ARG A 472 -46.37 -3.33 -37.35
CA ARG A 472 -47.14 -4.47 -36.82
C ARG A 472 -48.29 -4.02 -35.92
N LYS A 473 -49.47 -4.59 -36.22
CA LYS A 473 -50.76 -4.40 -35.56
C LYS A 473 -50.82 -5.20 -34.25
N GLY A 474 -51.48 -4.60 -33.25
CA GLY A 474 -52.51 -5.23 -32.40
C GLY A 474 -52.05 -6.18 -31.29
N PHE A 475 -52.30 -5.82 -30.02
CA PHE A 475 -53.35 -6.45 -29.21
C PHE A 475 -53.47 -5.73 -27.86
N LEU A 476 -54.70 -5.38 -27.50
CA LEU A 476 -55.09 -4.76 -26.24
C LEU A 476 -56.26 -5.61 -25.74
N ASN A 477 -56.11 -6.28 -24.58
CA ASN A 477 -57.20 -6.56 -23.63
C ASN A 477 -56.75 -7.34 -22.38
N GLN A 478 -57.16 -6.76 -21.24
CA GLN A 478 -57.64 -7.39 -19.99
C GLN A 478 -56.73 -8.32 -19.17
N LEU A 479 -56.43 -7.92 -17.93
CA LEU A 479 -57.19 -8.39 -16.75
C LEU A 479 -56.79 -7.62 -15.48
N LEU A 480 -57.72 -6.77 -15.01
CA LEU A 480 -57.81 -6.33 -13.62
C LEU A 480 -58.62 -7.40 -12.86
N GLY A 481 -58.13 -7.83 -11.70
CA GLY A 481 -58.84 -8.67 -10.74
C GLY A 481 -58.52 -8.23 -9.32
N VAL A 482 -59.50 -7.59 -8.68
CA VAL A 482 -59.50 -6.97 -7.35
C VAL A 482 -59.99 -7.97 -6.29
N SER A 483 -59.62 -7.70 -5.02
CA SER A 483 -60.27 -8.09 -3.74
C SER A 483 -59.70 -9.33 -3.04
N LYS A 484 -59.07 -9.27 -1.85
CA LYS A 484 -59.41 -8.82 -0.46
C LYS A 484 -60.14 -9.87 0.41
N ASN A 485 -59.73 -9.85 1.70
CA ASN A 485 -60.22 -10.48 2.95
C ASN A 485 -59.51 -11.80 3.33
N ASP A 486 -59.06 -12.05 4.57
CA ASP A 486 -59.41 -11.60 5.95
C ASP A 486 -58.12 -11.21 6.73
N LYS A 487 -58.05 -10.40 7.81
CA LYS A 487 -58.96 -9.99 8.88
C LYS A 487 -58.44 -8.68 9.51
#